data_AF-A0AAJ0XG74-F1
#
_entry.id   AF-A0AAJ0XG74-F1
#
_cell.length_a   1.000
_cell.length_b   1.000
_cell.length_c   1.000
_cell.angle_alpha   90.00
_cell.angle_beta   90.00
_cell.angle_gamma   90.00
#
_symmetry.space_group_name_H-M   'P 1'
#
loop_
_entity.id
_entity.type
_entity.pdbx_description
1 polymer ?
#
loop_
_entity_poly.entity_id
_entity_poly.type
_entity_poly.pdbx_seq_one_letter_code
_entity_poly.pdbx_strand_id
1 'polypeptide(L)' 'MKRATITLPDDLEQALEHFVAEQAVPVQLTAVVQSAVREYLGERGYLPSPAVLRIRPAERGSGKDDVSVSHDQYLTSR' A
#
# COMPACT_ATOMS: atom_id res chain seq x y z
N MET A 1 7.26 -17.48 11.90
CA MET A 1 7.10 -16.06 12.30
C MET A 1 8.46 -15.50 12.69
N LYS A 2 8.78 -14.26 12.33
CA LYS A 2 9.99 -13.57 12.79
C LYS A 2 9.65 -12.84 14.10
N ARG A 3 10.49 -12.97 15.13
CA ARG A 3 10.34 -12.26 16.42
C ARG A 3 11.43 -11.19 16.52
N ALA A 4 11.04 -9.99 16.90
CA ALA A 4 11.95 -8.87 17.17
C ALA A 4 11.48 -8.15 18.45
N THR A 5 12.44 -7.63 19.21
CA THR A 5 12.18 -6.75 20.35
C THR A 5 12.51 -5.33 19.88
N ILE A 6 11.55 -4.42 20.03
CA ILE A 6 11.66 -3.03 19.60
C ILE A 6 11.32 -2.16 20.81
N THR A 7 12.16 -1.19 21.12
CA THR A 7 11.88 -0.16 22.11
C THR A 7 11.19 1.00 21.39
N LEU A 8 10.02 1.39 21.89
CA LEU A 8 9.31 2.57 21.39
C LEU A 8 9.75 3.80 22.20
N PRO A 9 9.94 4.96 21.55
CA PRO A 9 10.15 6.21 22.26
C PRO A 9 8.87 6.64 23.01
N ASP A 10 9.06 7.44 24.06
CA ASP A 10 8.01 7.84 25.01
C ASP A 10 6.77 8.47 24.34
N ASP A 11 6.97 9.23 23.25
CA ASP A 11 5.88 9.86 22.50
C ASP A 11 4.98 8.84 21.81
N LEU A 12 5.58 7.80 21.21
CA LEU A 12 4.84 6.70 20.60
C LEU A 12 4.21 5.78 21.65
N GLU A 13 4.87 5.55 22.77
CA GLU A 13 4.30 4.79 23.89
C GLU A 13 3.01 5.46 24.40
N GLN A 14 3.08 6.75 24.73
CA GLN A 14 1.93 7.50 25.24
C GLN A 14 0.77 7.54 24.23
N ALA A 15 1.06 7.79 22.96
CA ALA A 15 0.03 7.81 21.91
C ALA A 15 -0.66 6.43 21.77
N LEU A 16 0.10 5.35 21.89
CA LEU A 16 -0.39 3.99 21.73
C LEU A 16 -1.22 3.55 22.94
N GLU A 17 -0.80 3.92 24.16
CA GLU A 17 -1.59 3.70 25.37
C GLU A 17 -2.92 4.45 25.33
N HIS A 18 -2.90 5.72 24.92
CA HIS A 18 -4.11 6.52 24.78
C HIS A 18 -5.07 5.90 23.76
N PHE A 19 -4.54 5.51 22.58
CA PHE A 19 -5.33 4.83 21.57
C PHE A 19 -5.99 3.57 22.11
N VAL A 20 -5.26 2.70 22.82
CA VAL A 20 -5.83 1.46 23.36
C VAL A 20 -6.89 1.74 24.44
N ALA A 21 -6.67 2.76 25.28
CA ALA A 21 -7.59 3.14 26.36
C ALA A 21 -8.92 3.71 25.84
N GLU A 22 -8.93 4.40 24.70
CA GLU A 22 -10.13 4.98 24.11
C GLU A 22 -11.03 3.96 23.39
N GLN A 23 -10.51 2.76 23.10
CA GLN A 23 -11.25 1.78 22.33
C GLN A 23 -12.37 1.13 23.15
N ALA A 24 -13.59 1.24 22.64
CA ALA A 24 -14.77 0.61 23.24
C ALA A 24 -14.67 -0.92 23.36
N VAL A 25 -13.85 -1.55 22.52
CA VAL A 25 -13.51 -2.97 22.57
C VAL A 25 -12.01 -3.09 22.83
N PRO A 26 -11.56 -3.90 23.81
CA PRO A 26 -10.14 -4.08 24.08
C PRO A 26 -9.38 -4.53 22.83
N VAL A 27 -8.46 -3.70 22.36
CA VAL A 27 -7.58 -4.02 21.23
C VAL A 27 -6.23 -4.49 21.79
N GLN A 28 -5.70 -5.58 21.24
CA GLN A 28 -4.37 -6.04 21.61
C GLN A 28 -3.31 -5.14 20.97
N LEU A 29 -2.34 -4.69 21.76
CA LEU A 29 -1.21 -3.88 21.30
C LEU A 29 -0.50 -4.49 20.08
N THR A 30 -0.34 -5.80 20.11
CA THR A 30 0.26 -6.60 19.04
C THR A 30 -0.50 -6.46 17.71
N ALA A 31 -1.83 -6.38 17.74
CA ALA A 31 -2.66 -6.21 16.55
C ALA A 31 -2.49 -4.79 15.96
N VAL A 32 -2.39 -3.77 16.82
CA VAL A 32 -2.14 -2.39 16.39
C VAL A 32 -0.78 -2.27 15.70
N VAL A 33 0.28 -2.79 16.35
CA VAL A 33 1.64 -2.76 15.79
C VAL A 33 1.72 -3.54 14.48
N GLN A 34 1.11 -4.72 14.40
CA GLN A 34 1.07 -5.50 13.14
C GLN A 34 0.34 -4.76 12.01
N SER A 35 -0.73 -4.03 12.34
CA SER A 35 -1.49 -3.24 11.37
C SER A 35 -0.67 -2.06 10.87
N ALA A 36 -0.03 -1.32 11.78
CA ALA A 36 0.84 -0.20 11.44
C ALA A 36 2.04 -0.64 10.58
N VAL A 37 2.70 -1.75 10.92
CA VAL A 37 3.81 -2.30 10.12
C VAL A 37 3.31 -2.72 8.73
N ARG A 38 2.11 -3.30 8.64
CA ARG A 38 1.51 -3.67 7.35
C ARG A 38 1.27 -2.45 6.48
N GLU A 39 0.67 -1.40 7.04
CA GLU A 39 0.41 -0.15 6.33
C GLU A 39 1.71 0.50 5.84
N TYR A 40 2.70 0.67 6.73
CA TYR A 40 4.01 1.22 6.40
C TYR A 40 4.73 0.49 5.25
N LEU A 41 4.67 -0.85 5.25
CA LEU A 41 5.26 -1.66 4.18
C LEU A 41 4.42 -1.63 2.90
N GLY A 42 3.10 -1.53 3.01
CA GLY A 42 2.18 -1.42 1.89
C GLY A 42 2.36 -0.12 1.11
N GLU A 43 2.43 1.03 1.80
CA GLU A 43 2.66 2.34 1.19
C GLU A 43 3.99 2.41 0.42
N ARG A 44 4.99 1.63 0.87
CA ARG A 44 6.31 1.55 0.25
C ARG A 44 6.43 0.47 -0.84
N GLY A 45 5.34 -0.25 -1.12
CA GLY A 45 5.32 -1.30 -2.15
C GLY A 45 6.04 -2.60 -1.76
N TYR A 46 6.36 -2.79 -0.48
CA TYR A 46 6.94 -4.05 0.01
C TYR A 46 5.89 -5.14 0.23
N LEU A 47 4.62 -4.77 0.29
CA LEU A 47 3.51 -5.71 0.27
C LEU A 47 2.84 -5.74 -1.09
N PRO A 48 2.39 -6.92 -1.55
CA PRO A 48 1.59 -7.00 -2.76
C PRO A 48 0.33 -6.15 -2.59
N SER A 49 0.20 -5.13 -3.43
CA SER A 49 -1.03 -4.35 -3.49
C SER A 49 -2.15 -5.23 -4.05
N PRO A 50 -3.30 -5.38 -3.37
CA PRO A 50 -4.44 -6.08 -3.93
C PRO A 50 -5.02 -5.36 -5.16
N ALA A 51 -4.65 -4.08 -5.38
CA ALA A 51 -5.04 -3.35 -6.57
C ALA A 51 -4.18 -3.78 -7.76
N VAL A 52 -4.59 -4.85 -8.43
CA VAL A 52 -4.24 -5.05 -9.83
C VAL A 52 -4.72 -3.80 -10.57
N LEU A 53 -3.80 -3.07 -11.21
CA LEU A 53 -4.12 -1.96 -12.09
C LEU A 53 -5.15 -2.46 -13.11
N ARG A 54 -6.42 -2.12 -12.89
CA ARG A 54 -7.52 -2.56 -13.73
C ARG A 54 -7.73 -1.52 -14.82
N ILE A 55 -6.78 -1.47 -15.75
CA ILE A 55 -6.84 -0.60 -16.91
C ILE A 55 -8.04 -1.04 -17.75
N ARG A 56 -9.09 -0.22 -17.78
CA ARG A 56 -10.19 -0.37 -18.74
C ARG A 56 -9.79 0.40 -19.99
N PRO A 57 -9.64 -0.25 -21.15
CA PRO A 57 -9.44 0.47 -22.40
C PRO A 57 -10.53 1.53 -22.57
N ALA A 58 -10.16 2.73 -23.00
CA ALA A 58 -11.13 3.78 -23.29
C ALA A 58 -11.99 3.36 -24.50
N GLU A 59 -13.29 3.66 -24.48
CA GLU A 59 -14.21 3.37 -25.60
C GLU A 59 -13.86 4.15 -26.88
N ARG A 60 -13.12 5.25 -26.75
CA ARG A 60 -12.61 6.06 -27.86
C ARG A 60 -11.09 6.16 -27.75
N GLY A 61 -10.41 5.89 -28.85
CA GLY A 61 -8.96 5.90 -28.97
C GLY A 61 -8.54 5.51 -30.38
N SER A 62 -7.25 5.19 -30.56
CA SER A 62 -6.69 4.82 -31.86
C SER A 62 -7.17 3.47 -32.41
N GLY A 63 -7.89 2.67 -31.61
CA GLY A 63 -8.32 1.31 -31.95
C GLY A 63 -7.19 0.27 -32.01
N LYS A 64 -5.97 0.69 -31.66
CA LYS A 64 -4.75 -0.10 -31.72
C LYS A 64 -4.38 -0.57 -30.32
N ASP A 65 -4.07 -1.84 -30.18
CA ASP A 65 -3.78 -2.53 -28.92
C ASP A 65 -2.28 -2.64 -28.62
N ASP A 66 -1.42 -2.37 -29.61
CA ASP A 66 0.03 -2.52 -29.53
C ASP A 66 0.79 -1.18 -29.42
N VAL A 67 0.08 -0.05 -29.35
CA VAL A 67 0.70 1.30 -29.39
C VAL A 67 1.75 1.49 -28.30
N SER A 68 1.52 0.96 -27.10
CA SER A 68 2.46 1.05 -25.99
C SER A 68 3.76 0.25 -26.22
N VAL A 69 3.71 -0.77 -27.07
CA VAL A 69 4.85 -1.64 -27.41
C VAL A 69 5.57 -1.12 -28.66
N SER A 70 4.81 -0.74 -29.68
CA SER A 70 5.30 -0.27 -30.99
C SER A 70 5.35 1.26 -31.08
N HIS A 71 5.49 1.95 -29.95
CA HIS A 71 5.38 3.42 -29.83
C HIS A 71 6.19 4.18 -30.90
N ASP A 72 7.44 3.79 -31.09
CA ASP A 72 8.35 4.48 -32.00
C ASP A 72 7.88 4.37 -33.45
N GLN A 73 7.32 3.22 -33.85
CA GLN A 73 6.77 3.02 -35.20
C GLN A 73 5.59 3.95 -35.45
N TYR A 74 4.71 4.14 -34.45
CA TYR A 74 3.56 5.04 -34.56
C TYR A 74 3.94 6.52 -34.56
N LEU A 75 5.05 6.90 -33.94
CA LEU A 75 5.52 8.29 -33.92
C LEU A 75 6.44 8.67 -35.08
N THR A 76 7.05 7.70 -35.76
CA THR A 76 7.92 7.94 -36.92
C THR A 76 7.23 7.75 -38.27
N SER A 77 6.05 7.12 -38.31
CA SER A 77 5.24 7.03 -39.53
C SER A 77 4.45 8.32 -39.76
N ARG A 78 5.09 9.32 -40.36
CA ARG A 78 4.48 10.56 -40.86
C ARG A 78 4.58 10.65 -42.37
#